data_AF-A0A2M7XX15-F1
#
_entry.id   AF-A0A2M7XX15-F1
#
_cell.length_a   1.000
_cell.length_b   1.000
_cell.length_c   1.000
_cell.angle_alpha   90.00
_cell.angle_beta   90.00
_cell.angle_gamma   90.00
#
_symmetry.space_group_name_H-M   'P 1'
#
loop_
_entity.id
_entity.type
_entity.pdbx_description
1 polymer ?
#
loop_
_entity_poly.entity_id
_entity_poly.type
_entity_poly.pdbx_seq_one_letter_code
_entity_poly.pdbx_strand_id
1 'polypeptide(L)'
;MLPTNKAVSIPITEEKLLIKLISVFEKYYRGSVEQLASLINIVASELPKRRERVLHIGLFGYSRGVGKVSLPRAIGFTGALYSLGIPPEIIGTGRGIKYAIENNLIKLLEKYYLNLKDDLRKAGRFVQKDELIKLAKDSQVWKNILKDIEEIEKYLGEKFEPKTSLEKEHFEIVKKLHEKMDLGKNYQIYLNRLAILRKSLG
;
A
#
# COMPACT_ATOMS: atom_id res chain seq x y z
N MET A 1 -15.30 -2.53 20.63
CA MET A 1 -15.62 -3.08 21.97
C MET A 1 -14.33 -3.21 22.75
N LEU A 2 -14.19 -2.50 23.86
CA LEU A 2 -13.39 -2.93 25.02
C LEU A 2 -14.06 -2.37 26.28
N PRO A 3 -14.62 -3.24 27.13
CA PRO A 3 -14.75 -2.90 28.54
C PRO A 3 -14.24 -3.97 29.54
N THR A 4 -13.68 -5.11 29.12
CA THR A 4 -13.27 -6.18 30.07
C THR A 4 -12.12 -7.11 29.64
N ASN A 5 -11.43 -6.89 28.52
CA ASN A 5 -10.29 -7.74 28.15
C ASN A 5 -8.98 -7.19 28.70
N LYS A 6 -8.26 -8.03 29.48
CA LYS A 6 -6.85 -7.79 29.81
C LYS A 6 -6.05 -7.64 28.50
N ALA A 7 -5.14 -6.67 28.45
CA ALA A 7 -4.24 -6.52 27.31
C ALA A 7 -3.50 -7.85 27.07
N VAL A 8 -3.38 -8.24 25.81
CA VAL A 8 -2.62 -9.45 25.43
C VAL A 8 -1.18 -9.23 25.90
N SER A 9 -0.74 -10.02 26.87
CA SER A 9 0.64 -9.97 27.35
C SER A 9 1.54 -10.65 26.33
N ILE A 10 2.52 -9.92 25.78
CA ILE A 10 3.51 -10.43 24.85
C ILE A 10 4.75 -10.82 25.66
N PRO A 11 5.25 -12.08 25.58
CA PRO A 11 6.51 -12.44 26.21
C PRO A 11 7.67 -11.59 25.66
N ILE A 12 8.60 -11.16 26.52
CA ILE A 12 9.75 -10.32 26.13
C ILE A 12 10.56 -10.93 24.97
N THR A 13 10.64 -12.25 24.90
CA THR A 13 11.30 -12.98 23.81
C THR A 13 10.59 -12.78 22.48
N GLU A 14 9.26 -12.88 22.46
CA GLU A 14 8.42 -12.65 21.29
C GLU A 14 8.41 -11.17 20.88
N GLU A 15 8.37 -10.26 21.86
CA GLU A 15 8.47 -8.81 21.63
C GLU A 15 9.75 -8.43 20.89
N LYS A 16 10.91 -8.95 21.31
CA LYS A 16 12.19 -8.71 20.62
C LYS A 16 12.17 -9.19 19.17
N LEU A 17 11.55 -10.33 18.90
CA LEU A 17 11.40 -10.86 17.54
C LEU A 17 10.43 -10.02 16.70
N LEU A 18 9.35 -9.52 17.29
CA LEU A 18 8.41 -8.62 16.63
C LEU A 18 9.07 -7.28 16.28
N ILE A 19 9.84 -6.68 17.19
CA ILE A 19 10.60 -5.45 16.91
C ILE A 19 11.57 -5.67 15.75
N LYS A 20 12.26 -6.81 15.73
CA LYS A 20 13.13 -7.20 14.60
C LYS A 20 12.34 -7.30 13.28
N LEU A 21 11.18 -7.96 13.27
CA LEU A 21 10.32 -8.03 12.09
C LEU A 21 9.89 -6.64 11.63
N ILE A 22 9.41 -5.79 12.54
CA ILE A 22 9.00 -4.41 12.22
C ILE A 22 10.14 -3.67 11.52
N SER A 23 11.37 -3.73 12.04
CA SER A 23 12.52 -3.06 11.43
C SER A 23 12.80 -3.54 9.99
N VAL A 24 12.58 -4.83 9.71
CA VAL A 24 12.78 -5.41 8.38
C VAL A 24 11.69 -4.96 7.41
N PHE A 25 10.43 -5.01 7.83
CA PHE A 25 9.29 -4.55 7.03
C PHE A 25 9.39 -3.04 6.76
N GLU A 26 9.73 -2.26 7.78
CA GLU A 26 9.97 -0.81 7.66
C GLU A 26 11.05 -0.52 6.62
N LYS A 27 12.18 -1.24 6.66
CA LYS A 27 13.26 -1.05 5.69
C LYS A 27 12.80 -1.28 4.25
N TYR A 28 12.05 -2.36 3.98
CA TYR A 28 11.55 -2.64 2.64
C TYR A 28 10.49 -1.63 2.19
N TYR A 29 9.58 -1.27 3.09
CA TYR A 29 8.53 -0.30 2.83
C TYR A 29 9.11 1.09 2.53
N ARG A 30 9.92 1.62 3.45
CA ARG A 30 10.57 2.93 3.32
C ARG A 30 11.41 3.02 2.05
N GLY A 31 12.23 2.00 1.78
CA GLY A 31 13.06 1.97 0.58
C GLY A 31 12.28 2.06 -0.73
N SER A 32 11.08 1.48 -0.80
CA SER A 32 10.22 1.60 -1.98
C SER A 32 9.43 2.91 -2.01
N VAL A 33 8.85 3.33 -0.88
CA VAL A 33 7.98 4.52 -0.82
C VAL A 33 8.75 5.81 -1.04
N GLU A 34 9.99 5.92 -0.53
CA GLU A 34 10.82 7.11 -0.74
C GLU A 34 11.10 7.37 -2.22
N GLN A 35 11.36 6.31 -3.00
CA GLN A 35 11.59 6.41 -4.45
C GLN A 35 10.33 6.79 -5.22
N LEU A 36 9.14 6.41 -4.72
CA LEU A 36 7.85 6.75 -5.32
C LEU A 36 7.27 8.08 -4.84
N ALA A 37 7.91 8.75 -3.88
CA ALA A 37 7.34 9.90 -3.19
C ALA A 37 6.94 11.05 -4.13
N SER A 38 7.74 11.33 -5.15
CA SER A 38 7.41 12.37 -6.15
C SER A 38 6.10 12.05 -6.89
N LEU A 39 5.99 10.83 -7.42
CA LEU A 39 4.79 10.36 -8.14
C LEU A 39 3.57 10.35 -7.22
N ILE A 40 3.72 9.84 -5.98
CA ILE A 40 2.64 9.81 -4.99
C ILE A 40 2.15 11.23 -4.68
N ASN A 41 3.06 12.19 -4.52
CA ASN A 41 2.71 13.58 -4.26
C ASN A 41 1.96 14.23 -5.43
N ILE A 42 2.39 13.99 -6.68
CA ILE A 42 1.72 14.49 -7.89
C ILE A 42 0.28 13.96 -7.92
N VAL A 43 0.12 12.64 -7.86
CA VAL A 43 -1.21 12.00 -7.93
C VAL A 43 -2.09 12.43 -6.75
N ALA A 44 -1.54 12.51 -5.54
CA ALA A 44 -2.28 12.93 -4.35
C ALA A 44 -2.75 14.39 -4.43
N SER A 45 -2.01 15.26 -5.12
CA SER A 45 -2.37 16.66 -5.29
C SER A 45 -3.58 16.87 -6.21
N GLU A 46 -3.79 15.93 -7.14
CA GLU A 46 -4.88 15.97 -8.12
C GLU A 46 -6.15 15.25 -7.67
N LEU A 47 -6.07 14.51 -6.56
CA LEU A 47 -7.24 13.85 -5.98
C LEU A 47 -8.30 14.87 -5.51
N PRO A 48 -9.59 14.57 -5.70
CA PRO A 48 -10.67 15.48 -5.31
C PRO A 48 -10.70 15.65 -3.78
N LYS A 49 -10.62 16.91 -3.33
CA LYS A 49 -10.74 17.26 -1.90
C LYS A 49 -12.22 17.32 -1.53
N ARG A 50 -12.73 16.33 -0.78
CA ARG A 50 -14.15 16.29 -0.34
C ARG A 50 -14.46 17.11 0.94
N ARG A 51 -13.46 17.65 1.61
CA ARG A 51 -13.62 18.61 2.71
C ARG A 51 -12.51 19.65 2.63
N GLU A 52 -12.84 20.91 2.78
CA GLU A 52 -11.86 21.89 3.23
C GLU A 52 -11.39 21.47 4.63
N ARG A 53 -10.08 21.35 4.80
CA ARG A 53 -9.49 20.98 6.09
C ARG A 53 -8.33 21.92 6.35
N VAL A 54 -8.44 22.63 7.46
CA VAL A 54 -7.36 23.45 8.02
C VAL A 54 -6.09 22.60 8.01
N LEU A 55 -5.03 23.14 7.42
CA LEU A 55 -3.70 22.54 7.52
C LEU A 55 -3.29 22.65 8.98
N HIS A 56 -2.98 21.52 9.64
CA HIS A 56 -2.21 21.55 10.89
C HIS A 56 -0.77 21.94 10.54
N ILE A 57 -0.57 23.22 10.25
CA ILE A 57 0.74 23.88 10.17
C ILE A 57 1.00 24.50 11.55
N GLY A 58 2.03 24.03 12.27
CA GLY A 58 2.35 24.48 13.62
C GLY A 58 2.75 23.34 14.56
N LEU A 59 2.88 23.65 15.86
CA LEU A 59 3.43 22.80 16.94
C LEU A 59 2.79 21.40 17.11
N PHE A 60 1.62 21.16 16.51
CA PHE A 60 0.89 19.89 16.52
C PHE A 60 0.85 19.19 15.15
N GLY A 61 1.67 19.63 14.19
CA GLY A 61 1.78 19.01 12.88
C GLY A 61 2.44 17.64 12.97
N TYR A 62 1.73 16.58 12.59
CA TYR A 62 2.36 15.26 12.39
C TYR A 62 3.52 15.39 11.41
N SER A 63 4.68 14.84 11.79
CA SER A 63 5.84 14.83 10.91
C SER A 63 5.49 14.08 9.63
N ARG A 64 5.57 14.77 8.49
CA ARG A 64 5.26 14.24 7.14
C ARG A 64 6.49 13.62 6.47
N GLY A 65 7.61 13.60 7.17
CA GLY A 65 8.87 13.03 6.69
C GLY A 65 8.84 11.50 6.77
N VAL A 66 8.99 10.84 5.64
CA VAL A 66 9.47 9.46 5.59
C VAL A 66 10.88 9.53 5.03
N GLY A 67 11.86 9.30 5.92
CA GLY A 67 13.28 9.57 5.66
C GLY A 67 13.52 11.01 5.18
N LYS A 68 13.92 11.18 3.91
CA LYS A 68 14.29 12.48 3.32
C LYS A 68 13.15 13.20 2.59
N VAL A 69 11.98 12.59 2.45
CA VAL A 69 10.89 13.10 1.59
C VAL A 69 9.63 13.41 2.39
N SER A 70 8.91 14.46 1.97
CA SER A 70 7.59 14.77 2.51
C SER A 70 6.53 13.99 1.74
N LEU A 71 5.75 13.17 2.44
CA LEU A 71 4.61 12.45 1.87
C LEU A 71 3.30 13.21 2.09
N PRO A 72 2.25 12.91 1.29
CA PRO A 72 0.92 13.44 1.55
C PRO A 72 0.34 12.81 2.83
N ARG A 73 -0.75 13.39 3.36
CA ARG A 73 -1.46 12.80 4.50
C ARG A 73 -1.98 11.40 4.13
N ALA A 74 -2.16 10.53 5.13
CA ALA A 74 -2.57 9.13 4.95
C ALA A 74 -3.69 8.92 3.92
N ILE A 75 -4.76 9.73 3.94
CA ILE A 75 -5.86 9.63 2.97
C ILE A 75 -5.38 9.90 1.54
N GLY A 76 -4.65 11.00 1.31
CA GLY A 76 -4.13 11.32 -0.02
C GLY A 76 -3.09 10.31 -0.49
N PHE A 77 -2.28 9.80 0.45
CA PHE A 77 -1.30 8.75 0.22
C PHE A 77 -1.95 7.44 -0.26
N THR A 78 -2.90 6.91 0.52
CA THR A 78 -3.63 5.67 0.18
C THR A 78 -4.43 5.86 -1.10
N GLY A 79 -5.14 6.99 -1.24
CA GLY A 79 -5.90 7.31 -2.44
C GLY A 79 -5.05 7.37 -3.70
N ALA A 80 -3.84 7.92 -3.62
CA ALA A 80 -2.92 7.98 -4.76
C ALA A 80 -2.45 6.59 -5.16
N LEU A 81 -1.99 5.80 -4.19
CA LEU A 81 -1.46 4.46 -4.40
C LEU A 81 -2.49 3.48 -4.96
N TYR A 82 -3.71 3.45 -4.40
CA TYR A 82 -4.80 2.69 -4.98
C TYR A 82 -5.23 3.20 -6.37
N SER A 83 -4.91 4.45 -6.75
CA SER A 83 -5.16 4.98 -8.11
C SER A 83 -4.15 4.53 -9.11
N LEU A 84 -2.91 4.36 -8.67
CA LEU A 84 -1.86 3.77 -9.47
C LEU A 84 -2.01 2.25 -9.60
N GLY A 85 -3.01 1.64 -8.96
CA GLY A 85 -3.22 0.19 -8.96
C GLY A 85 -2.23 -0.55 -8.05
N ILE A 86 -1.69 0.13 -7.04
CA ILE A 86 -0.78 -0.44 -6.06
C ILE A 86 -1.18 -0.05 -4.64
N PRO A 87 -1.99 -0.85 -3.96
CA PRO A 87 -2.34 -0.61 -2.57
C PRO A 87 -1.10 -0.53 -1.66
N PRO A 88 -1.02 0.43 -0.72
CA PRO A 88 0.12 0.60 0.18
C PRO A 88 0.43 -0.63 1.03
N GLU A 89 -0.58 -1.46 1.33
CA GLU A 89 -0.47 -2.69 2.13
C GLU A 89 0.44 -3.73 1.49
N ILE A 90 0.59 -3.67 0.16
CA ILE A 90 1.38 -4.63 -0.62
C ILE A 90 2.87 -4.24 -0.64
N ILE A 91 3.17 -2.93 -0.61
CA ILE A 91 4.53 -2.41 -0.77
C ILE A 91 5.42 -2.90 0.38
N GLY A 92 6.52 -3.57 0.09
CA GLY A 92 7.47 -4.09 1.08
C GLY A 92 7.00 -5.31 1.88
N THR A 93 5.68 -5.56 1.95
CA THR A 93 5.09 -6.65 2.73
C THR A 93 5.49 -8.02 2.20
N GLY A 94 5.55 -8.23 0.88
CA GLY A 94 5.94 -9.52 0.33
C GLY A 94 7.38 -9.91 0.62
N ARG A 95 8.35 -8.98 0.44
CA ARG A 95 9.73 -9.18 0.88
C ARG A 95 9.84 -9.40 2.40
N GLY A 96 9.02 -8.69 3.18
CA GLY A 96 8.93 -8.91 4.63
C GLY A 96 8.41 -10.30 5.01
N ILE A 97 7.37 -10.78 4.35
CA ILE A 97 6.81 -12.13 4.53
C ILE A 97 7.83 -13.19 4.12
N LYS A 98 8.50 -13.01 2.98
CA LYS A 98 9.60 -13.89 2.54
C LYS A 98 10.66 -14.01 3.63
N TYR A 99 11.14 -12.88 4.16
CA TYR A 99 12.09 -12.86 5.27
C TYR A 99 11.57 -13.60 6.50
N ALA A 100 10.30 -13.37 6.88
CA ALA A 100 9.68 -14.03 8.02
C ALA A 100 9.59 -15.55 7.83
N ILE A 101 9.33 -16.04 6.61
CA ILE A 101 9.33 -17.46 6.28
C ILE A 101 10.74 -18.04 6.39
N GLU A 102 11.72 -17.42 5.73
CA GLU A 102 13.13 -17.87 5.71
C GLU A 102 13.76 -17.91 7.11
N ASN A 103 13.27 -17.08 8.04
CA ASN A 103 13.77 -17.01 9.43
C ASN A 103 12.87 -17.75 10.44
N ASN A 104 11.90 -18.56 10.01
CA ASN A 104 10.94 -19.27 10.87
C ASN A 104 10.10 -18.37 11.80
N LEU A 105 9.86 -17.12 11.41
CA LEU A 105 9.10 -16.11 12.15
C LEU A 105 7.66 -15.94 11.65
N ILE A 106 7.26 -16.61 10.56
CA ILE A 106 5.92 -16.45 9.98
C ILE A 106 4.79 -16.83 10.95
N LYS A 107 4.97 -17.88 11.76
CA LYS A 107 3.97 -18.28 12.78
C LYS A 107 3.80 -17.22 13.86
N LEU A 108 4.87 -16.51 14.22
CA LEU A 108 4.82 -15.39 15.16
C LEU A 108 4.04 -14.21 14.57
N LEU A 109 4.28 -13.92 13.28
CA LEU A 109 3.55 -12.87 12.57
C LEU A 109 2.05 -13.18 12.50
N GLU A 110 1.68 -14.41 12.11
CA GLU A 110 0.28 -14.86 12.03
C GLU A 110 -0.41 -14.90 13.40
N LYS A 111 0.33 -15.21 14.47
CA LYS A 111 -0.17 -15.20 15.85
C LYS A 111 -0.65 -13.82 16.29
N TYR A 112 0.09 -12.75 15.94
CA TYR A 112 -0.22 -11.39 16.39
C TYR A 112 -0.98 -10.54 15.38
N TYR A 113 -0.88 -10.85 14.09
CA TYR A 113 -1.66 -10.20 13.05
C TYR A 113 -2.68 -11.17 12.45
N LEU A 114 -3.77 -11.38 13.20
CA LEU A 114 -4.82 -12.35 12.88
C LEU A 114 -5.43 -12.17 11.47
N ASN A 115 -5.62 -10.91 11.05
CA ASN A 115 -6.26 -10.58 9.78
C ASN A 115 -5.28 -10.42 8.60
N LEU A 116 -3.98 -10.73 8.78
CA LEU A 116 -2.96 -10.49 7.76
C LEU A 116 -3.37 -11.02 6.38
N LYS A 117 -3.81 -12.28 6.31
CA LYS A 117 -4.20 -12.90 5.03
C LYS A 117 -5.41 -12.20 4.40
N ASP A 118 -6.40 -11.85 5.21
CA ASP A 118 -7.63 -11.24 4.70
C ASP A 118 -7.42 -9.81 4.25
N ASP A 119 -6.57 -9.05 4.95
CA ASP A 119 -6.22 -7.69 4.56
C ASP A 119 -5.37 -7.68 3.29
N LEU A 120 -4.42 -8.62 3.16
CA LEU A 120 -3.67 -8.82 1.92
C LEU A 120 -4.56 -9.26 0.75
N ARG A 121 -5.54 -10.14 0.99
CA ARG A 121 -6.50 -10.52 -0.05
C ARG A 121 -7.36 -9.34 -0.48
N LYS A 122 -7.85 -8.52 0.45
CA LYS A 122 -8.67 -7.33 0.13
C LYS A 122 -7.86 -6.32 -0.67
N ALA A 123 -6.64 -6.01 -0.23
CA ALA A 123 -5.73 -5.13 -0.96
C ALA A 123 -5.39 -5.71 -2.33
N GLY A 124 -5.03 -7.00 -2.39
CA GLY A 124 -4.66 -7.71 -3.62
C GLY A 124 -5.67 -7.59 -4.76
N ARG A 125 -6.97 -7.47 -4.47
CA ARG A 125 -8.03 -7.27 -5.47
C ARG A 125 -7.95 -5.94 -6.22
N PHE A 126 -7.13 -4.99 -5.76
CA PHE A 126 -6.89 -3.68 -6.37
C PHE A 126 -5.51 -3.57 -7.04
N VAL A 127 -4.74 -4.66 -7.09
CA VAL A 127 -3.39 -4.68 -7.69
C VAL A 127 -3.47 -4.84 -9.21
N GLN A 128 -3.10 -3.80 -9.95
CA GLN A 128 -3.08 -3.84 -11.42
C GLN A 128 -1.73 -4.38 -11.93
N LYS A 129 -1.58 -5.71 -11.93
CA LYS A 129 -0.32 -6.39 -12.31
C LYS A 129 0.16 -6.03 -13.72
N ASP A 130 -0.75 -5.94 -14.69
CA ASP A 130 -0.39 -5.66 -16.09
C ASP A 130 0.35 -4.32 -16.24
N GLU A 131 -0.12 -3.29 -15.54
CA GLU A 131 0.50 -1.96 -15.58
C GLU A 131 1.80 -1.93 -14.78
N LEU A 132 1.85 -2.61 -13.63
CA LEU A 132 3.08 -2.72 -12.84
C LEU A 132 4.20 -3.44 -13.58
N ILE A 133 3.88 -4.43 -14.42
CA ILE A 133 4.85 -5.12 -15.29
C ILE A 133 5.46 -4.16 -16.31
N LYS A 134 4.67 -3.24 -16.88
CA LYS A 134 5.20 -2.21 -17.79
C LYS A 134 6.14 -1.27 -17.05
N LEU A 135 5.71 -0.73 -15.91
CA LEU A 135 6.51 0.18 -15.08
C LEU A 135 7.81 -0.44 -14.57
N ALA A 136 7.81 -1.75 -14.33
CA ALA A 136 8.99 -2.49 -13.89
C ALA A 136 10.07 -2.66 -14.96
N LYS A 137 9.80 -2.42 -16.25
CA LYS A 137 10.83 -2.50 -17.29
C LYS A 137 11.94 -1.48 -17.05
N ASP A 138 11.55 -0.26 -16.68
CA ASP A 138 12.45 0.89 -16.64
C ASP A 138 12.84 1.32 -15.22
N SER A 139 12.34 0.64 -14.18
CA SER A 139 12.54 1.08 -12.80
C SER A 139 12.63 -0.04 -11.77
N GLN A 140 13.71 0.02 -10.98
CA GLN A 140 14.01 -0.98 -9.97
C GLN A 140 13.00 -1.01 -8.81
N VAL A 141 12.40 0.14 -8.47
CA VAL A 141 11.39 0.19 -7.40
C VAL A 141 10.14 -0.60 -7.78
N TRP A 142 9.71 -0.53 -9.05
CA TRP A 142 8.57 -1.30 -9.54
C TRP A 142 8.89 -2.80 -9.65
N LYS A 143 10.13 -3.18 -9.99
CA LYS A 143 10.59 -4.59 -9.90
C LYS A 143 10.49 -5.13 -8.47
N ASN A 144 10.91 -4.34 -7.48
CA ASN A 144 10.83 -4.72 -6.08
C ASN A 144 9.38 -4.92 -5.61
N ILE A 145 8.47 -4.08 -6.11
CA ILE A 145 7.04 -4.17 -5.85
C ILE A 145 6.40 -5.41 -6.50
N LEU A 146 6.77 -5.75 -7.74
CA LEU A 146 6.31 -7.00 -8.36
C LEU A 146 6.77 -8.20 -7.56
N LYS A 147 8.02 -8.18 -7.07
CA LYS A 147 8.50 -9.20 -6.14
C LYS A 147 7.67 -9.25 -4.86
N ASP A 148 7.26 -8.10 -4.30
CA ASP A 148 6.36 -8.10 -3.15
C ASP A 148 5.02 -8.80 -3.48
N ILE A 149 4.44 -8.52 -4.64
CA ILE A 149 3.21 -9.18 -5.11
C ILE A 149 3.39 -10.69 -5.24
N GLU A 150 4.45 -11.13 -5.93
CA GLU A 150 4.74 -12.55 -6.14
C GLU A 150 4.91 -13.31 -4.82
N GLU A 151 5.66 -12.76 -3.86
CA GLU A 151 5.86 -13.42 -2.57
C GLU A 151 4.58 -13.45 -1.73
N ILE A 152 3.70 -12.45 -1.85
CA ILE A 152 2.39 -12.47 -1.20
C ILE A 152 1.47 -13.52 -1.85
N GLU A 153 1.41 -13.58 -3.18
CA GLU A 153 0.61 -14.59 -3.90
C GLU A 153 1.05 -16.01 -3.52
N LYS A 154 2.37 -16.26 -3.44
CA LYS A 154 2.91 -17.55 -2.95
C LYS A 154 2.51 -17.83 -1.51
N TYR A 155 2.59 -16.84 -0.63
CA TYR A 155 2.21 -16.99 0.78
C TYR A 155 0.71 -17.28 0.95
N LEU A 156 -0.14 -16.67 0.13
CA LEU A 156 -1.59 -16.88 0.17
C LEU A 156 -2.02 -18.15 -0.57
N GLY A 157 -1.21 -18.65 -1.52
CA GLY A 157 -1.59 -19.72 -2.43
C GLY A 157 -2.64 -19.29 -3.47
N GLU A 158 -2.78 -17.99 -3.70
CA GLU A 158 -3.82 -17.39 -4.56
C GLU A 158 -3.22 -16.24 -5.38
N LYS A 159 -3.66 -16.09 -6.63
CA LYS A 159 -3.32 -14.91 -7.45
C LYS A 159 -4.22 -13.73 -7.12
N PHE A 160 -3.64 -12.54 -7.18
CA PHE A 160 -4.37 -11.28 -7.07
C PHE A 160 -5.17 -10.99 -8.33
N GLU A 161 -6.49 -10.96 -8.16
CA GLU A 161 -7.46 -10.69 -9.21
C GLU A 161 -8.70 -10.00 -8.61
N PRO A 162 -9.37 -9.11 -9.38
CA PRO A 162 -10.60 -8.48 -8.95
C PRO A 162 -11.75 -9.50 -8.95
N LYS A 163 -12.53 -9.55 -7.88
CA LYS A 163 -13.63 -10.50 -7.70
C LYS A 163 -14.98 -9.87 -8.04
N THR A 164 -15.22 -8.63 -7.62
CA THR A 164 -16.50 -7.94 -7.80
C THR A 164 -16.54 -7.11 -9.09
N SER A 165 -17.73 -6.75 -9.56
CA SER A 165 -17.91 -5.84 -10.71
C SER A 165 -17.25 -4.48 -10.48
N LEU A 166 -17.32 -3.94 -9.26
CA LEU A 166 -16.68 -2.68 -8.89
C LEU A 166 -15.16 -2.76 -8.91
N GLU A 167 -14.58 -3.88 -8.45
CA GLU A 167 -13.13 -4.11 -8.50
C GLU A 167 -12.65 -4.25 -9.97
N LYS A 168 -13.44 -4.92 -10.82
CA LYS A 168 -13.17 -5.01 -12.27
C LYS A 168 -13.26 -3.64 -12.94
N GLU A 169 -14.27 -2.85 -12.61
CA GLU A 169 -14.39 -1.49 -13.12
C GLU A 169 -13.21 -0.61 -12.68
N HIS A 170 -12.78 -0.72 -11.43
CA HIS A 170 -11.58 -0.05 -10.93
C HIS A 170 -10.36 -0.42 -11.77
N PHE A 171 -10.15 -1.70 -12.08
CA PHE A 171 -9.05 -2.16 -12.94
C PHE A 171 -9.03 -1.48 -14.31
N GLU A 172 -10.18 -1.43 -14.98
CA GLU A 172 -10.30 -0.81 -16.29
C GLU A 172 -9.99 0.70 -16.26
N ILE A 173 -10.38 1.37 -15.18
CA ILE A 173 -10.11 2.80 -15.02
C ILE A 173 -8.65 3.04 -14.69
N VAL A 174 -8.01 2.18 -13.90
CA VAL A 174 -6.56 2.24 -13.65
C VAL A 174 -5.78 2.07 -14.95
N LYS A 175 -6.16 1.12 -15.82
CA LYS A 175 -5.53 0.95 -17.14
C LYS A 175 -5.61 2.23 -17.98
N LYS A 176 -6.80 2.84 -18.04
CA LYS A 176 -7.01 4.12 -18.73
C LYS A 176 -6.23 5.28 -18.10
N LEU A 177 -6.09 5.30 -16.77
CA LEU A 177 -5.28 6.29 -16.06
C LEU A 177 -3.83 6.22 -16.54
N HIS A 178 -3.21 5.04 -16.50
CA HIS A 178 -1.83 4.82 -16.95
C HIS A 178 -1.65 5.20 -18.43
N GLU A 179 -2.58 4.79 -19.32
CA GLU A 179 -2.56 5.19 -20.73
C GLU A 179 -2.54 6.72 -20.91
N LYS A 180 -3.35 7.46 -20.15
CA LYS A 180 -3.38 8.93 -20.24
C LYS A 180 -2.13 9.57 -19.66
N MET A 181 -1.60 9.02 -18.57
CA MET A 181 -0.33 9.47 -17.99
C MET A 181 0.83 9.30 -18.99
N ASP A 182 0.92 8.14 -19.64
CA ASP A 182 1.95 7.85 -20.65
C ASP A 182 1.85 8.78 -21.86
N LEU A 183 0.63 9.14 -22.27
CA LEU A 183 0.38 10.06 -23.37
C LEU A 183 0.53 11.55 -22.98
N GLY A 184 0.84 11.86 -21.71
CA GLY A 184 0.89 13.24 -21.20
C GLY A 184 -0.45 13.98 -21.29
N LYS A 185 -1.58 13.25 -21.31
CA LYS A 185 -2.93 13.81 -21.41
C LYS A 185 -3.54 14.01 -20.03
N ASN A 186 -4.55 14.87 -19.94
CA ASN A 186 -5.29 15.07 -18.69
C ASN A 186 -5.93 13.75 -18.21
N TYR A 187 -5.58 13.33 -16.99
CA TYR A 187 -6.04 12.09 -16.37
C TYR A 187 -6.90 12.31 -15.12
N GLN A 188 -7.20 13.57 -14.77
CA GLN A 188 -7.89 13.94 -13.54
C GLN A 188 -9.31 13.36 -13.44
N ILE A 189 -10.01 13.23 -14.57
CA ILE A 189 -11.34 12.61 -14.62
C ILE A 189 -11.33 11.15 -14.15
N TYR A 190 -10.25 10.41 -14.43
CA TYR A 190 -10.09 9.02 -14.01
C TYR A 190 -9.79 8.93 -12.51
N LEU A 191 -8.95 9.83 -11.98
CA LEU A 191 -8.70 9.95 -10.54
C LEU A 191 -9.99 10.23 -9.76
N ASN A 192 -10.84 11.12 -10.26
CA ASN A 192 -12.14 11.41 -9.64
C ASN A 192 -13.06 10.18 -9.63
N ARG A 193 -13.14 9.45 -10.74
CA ARG A 193 -13.96 8.24 -10.83
C ARG A 193 -13.45 7.14 -9.89
N LEU A 194 -12.14 6.94 -9.85
CA LEU A 194 -11.46 6.03 -8.96
C LEU A 194 -11.70 6.34 -7.48
N ALA A 195 -11.68 7.62 -7.12
CA ALA A 195 -12.01 8.11 -5.79
C ALA A 195 -13.48 7.87 -5.38
N ILE A 196 -14.39 7.69 -6.34
CA ILE A 196 -15.80 7.36 -6.10
C ILE A 196 -15.97 5.85 -5.90
N LEU A 197 -15.37 5.04 -6.78
CA LEU A 197 -15.57 3.58 -6.80
C LEU A 197 -15.13 2.85 -5.54
N ARG A 198 -14.08 3.35 -4.88
CA ARG A 198 -13.54 2.71 -3.67
C ARG A 198 -14.39 2.92 -2.44
N LYS A 199 -15.43 3.77 -2.51
CA LYS A 199 -16.25 4.24 -1.37
C LYS A 199 -15.47 4.86 -0.20
N SER A 200 -14.14 4.90 -0.29
CA SER A 200 -13.23 5.61 0.58
C SER A 200 -12.14 6.29 -0.24
N LEU A 201 -11.71 7.48 0.19
CA LEU A 201 -10.58 8.19 -0.39
C LEU A 201 -9.22 7.64 0.10
N GLY A 202 -9.24 6.84 1.17
CA GLY A 202 -8.08 6.18 1.77
C GLY A 202 -8.47 5.37 3.00
#